data_AF-A0A2E2N6X8-F1
#
_entry.id   AF-A0A2E2N6X8-F1
#
_cell.length_a   1.000
_cell.length_b   1.000
_cell.length_c   1.000
_cell.angle_alpha   90.00
_cell.angle_beta   90.00
_cell.angle_gamma   90.00
#
_symmetry.space_group_name_H-M   'P 1'
#
loop_
_entity.id
_entity.type
_entity.pdbx_description
1 polymer ?
#
loop_
_entity_poly.entity_id
_entity_poly.type
_entity_poly.pdbx_seq_one_letter_code
_entity_poly.pdbx_strand_id
1 'polypeptide(L)'
;MPEDSSRRVLLAYSASDGSRESSLGLVEGRSRTKRYGDMLVVRMATPIEGHQRVLVASSDAERSVRTYREQPIAVSVIAPKDGSSLPAPGAGASGEAMRSASLVVVTRAELVHAPAAVEQSSEVDEPVEPSGICRYRLIGAAVACVLLVVALVVGTKPTRVVATIVFATTLQGLFVGGRRTLAVLVGLIGAAIIGLPLGEVVGPAVGRAMGQSGLLAYGVGFVVVTLAAVVVVAVIAGIAIGIGVRRLPPRASMAIEKWDAPVGGALGLMEGLAIALLLAWGVAAVRPVAEFQADVAARPGATPNPVAERFVAATEGFDASLPGRVGKRTNPIANSSVFVVIDDFLVVMADPQARAKFESDPLFDEIGELPSVRQAFDTLRTNPEIEAAIERGVVAPQLAGDLLRSEAVLRVIRDTPVVDEVTPYVDRIAEALREARETVGEGGP
;
A
#
# COMPACT_ATOMS: atom_id res chain seq x y z
N MET A 1 -5.33 26.54 -26.92
CA MET A 1 -4.82 27.45 -25.87
C MET A 1 -5.88 28.52 -25.68
N PRO A 2 -6.52 28.67 -24.50
CA PRO A 2 -7.49 29.73 -24.28
C PRO A 2 -6.79 31.09 -24.20
N GLU A 3 -7.24 32.07 -25.00
CA GLU A 3 -6.81 33.47 -24.88
C GLU A 3 -7.40 34.08 -23.60
N ASP A 4 -6.55 34.50 -22.67
CA ASP A 4 -6.94 35.30 -21.50
C ASP A 4 -6.78 36.78 -21.91
N SER A 5 -7.90 37.45 -22.20
CA SER A 5 -7.88 38.88 -22.50
C SER A 5 -8.58 39.66 -21.39
N SER A 6 -7.85 40.57 -20.75
CA SER A 6 -8.43 41.52 -19.81
C SER A 6 -9.10 42.64 -20.58
N ARG A 7 -10.41 42.84 -20.38
CA ARG A 7 -11.18 43.91 -21.02
C ARG A 7 -11.92 44.71 -19.96
N ARG A 8 -12.06 46.02 -20.19
CA ARG A 8 -12.96 46.87 -19.42
C ARG A 8 -14.38 46.60 -19.91
N VAL A 9 -15.28 46.31 -18.99
CA VAL A 9 -16.70 46.05 -19.30
C VAL A 9 -17.52 47.02 -18.48
N LEU A 10 -18.46 47.69 -19.16
CA LEU A 10 -19.49 48.51 -18.54
C LEU A 10 -20.71 47.63 -18.32
N LEU A 11 -21.04 47.39 -17.05
CA LEU A 11 -22.26 46.68 -16.67
C LEU A 11 -23.30 47.70 -16.23
N ALA A 12 -24.42 47.71 -16.96
CA ALA A 12 -25.61 48.41 -16.54
C ALA A 12 -26.47 47.42 -15.73
N TYR A 13 -26.80 47.76 -14.49
CA TYR A 13 -27.72 46.98 -13.68
C TYR A 13 -28.85 47.87 -13.16
N SER A 14 -30.04 47.29 -13.04
CA SER A 14 -31.19 47.93 -12.41
C SER A 14 -31.26 47.46 -10.96
N ALA A 15 -31.02 48.37 -10.02
CA ALA A 15 -31.27 48.11 -8.62
C ALA A 15 -32.74 48.46 -8.34
N SER A 16 -33.57 47.44 -8.10
CA SER A 16 -34.91 47.63 -7.58
C SER A 16 -34.80 47.65 -6.06
N ASP A 17 -34.87 48.84 -5.46
CA ASP A 17 -34.80 49.01 -4.00
C ASP A 17 -36.21 49.06 -3.37
N GLY A 18 -37.19 48.40 -3.99
CA GLY A 18 -38.58 48.37 -3.52
C GLY A 18 -39.35 49.70 -3.63
N SER A 19 -38.70 50.80 -4.01
CA SER A 19 -39.36 52.06 -4.40
C SER A 19 -39.67 52.05 -5.90
N ARG A 20 -40.73 52.75 -6.32
CA ARG A 20 -41.24 52.76 -7.71
C ARG A 20 -40.31 53.41 -8.75
N GLU A 21 -39.10 53.81 -8.38
CA GLU A 21 -38.11 54.38 -9.30
C GLU A 21 -36.90 53.45 -9.41
N SER A 22 -36.78 52.76 -10.54
CA SER A 22 -35.59 52.01 -10.89
C SER A 22 -34.50 52.97 -11.36
N SER A 23 -33.43 53.14 -10.59
CA SER A 23 -32.23 53.83 -11.05
C SER A 23 -31.30 52.84 -11.78
N LEU A 24 -30.75 53.27 -12.92
CA LEU A 24 -29.80 52.51 -13.72
C LEU A 24 -28.39 52.85 -13.24
N GLY A 25 -27.74 51.90 -12.56
CA GLY A 25 -26.35 52.01 -12.14
C GLY A 25 -25.41 51.53 -13.24
N LEU A 26 -24.35 52.29 -13.53
CA LEU A 26 -23.25 51.88 -14.40
C LEU A 26 -22.01 51.62 -13.54
N VAL A 27 -21.48 50.39 -13.58
CA VAL A 27 -20.22 50.05 -12.93
C VAL A 27 -19.21 49.65 -13.99
N GLU A 28 -18.09 50.38 -14.03
CA GLU A 28 -16.94 50.05 -14.85
C GLU A 28 -16.01 49.10 -14.07
N GLY A 29 -15.84 47.89 -14.57
CA GLY A 29 -15.00 46.87 -13.93
C GLY A 29 -13.98 46.26 -14.90
N ARG A 30 -12.86 45.78 -14.35
CA ARG A 30 -11.96 44.88 -15.09
C ARG A 30 -12.54 43.47 -14.99
N SER A 31 -12.77 42.85 -16.14
CA SER A 31 -13.19 41.45 -16.21
C SER A 31 -12.10 40.61 -16.87
N ARG A 32 -12.02 39.35 -16.46
CA ARG A 32 -11.34 38.31 -17.24
C ARG A 32 -12.40 37.54 -18.00
N THR A 33 -12.22 37.47 -19.31
CA THR A 33 -13.09 36.70 -20.18
C THR A 33 -12.38 35.43 -20.60
N LYS A 34 -13.07 34.30 -20.52
CA LYS A 34 -12.54 33.02 -21.00
C LYS A 34 -13.56 32.36 -21.92
N ARG A 35 -13.14 32.11 -23.15
CA ARG A 35 -13.99 31.53 -24.18
C ARG A 35 -13.86 30.00 -24.16
N TYR A 36 -14.99 29.31 -24.16
CA TYR A 36 -15.11 27.85 -24.22
C TYR A 36 -16.09 27.48 -25.33
N GLY A 37 -15.59 27.32 -26.56
CA GLY A 37 -16.45 27.20 -27.74
C GLY A 37 -17.28 28.47 -27.95
N ASP A 38 -18.61 28.34 -28.03
CA ASP A 38 -19.56 29.44 -28.21
C ASP A 38 -20.00 30.10 -26.89
N MET A 39 -19.45 29.64 -25.75
CA MET A 39 -19.66 30.25 -24.45
C MET A 39 -18.55 31.24 -24.10
N LEU A 40 -18.95 32.44 -23.68
CA LEU A 40 -18.06 33.43 -23.08
C LEU A 40 -18.34 33.49 -21.58
N VAL A 41 -17.36 33.09 -20.78
CA VAL A 41 -17.42 33.20 -19.31
C VAL A 41 -16.76 34.51 -18.91
N VAL A 42 -17.52 35.41 -18.30
CA VAL A 42 -17.02 36.71 -17.83
C VAL A 42 -16.92 36.67 -16.31
N ARG A 43 -15.70 36.74 -15.78
CA ARG A 43 -15.45 36.82 -14.34
C ARG A 43 -15.02 38.24 -13.98
N MET A 44 -15.83 38.92 -13.19
CA MET A 44 -15.51 40.24 -12.65
C MET A 44 -14.40 40.12 -11.60
N ALA A 45 -13.39 40.99 -11.67
CA ALA A 45 -12.27 40.97 -10.72
C ALA A 45 -12.63 41.63 -9.38
N THR A 46 -13.56 42.58 -9.39
CA THR A 46 -14.07 43.26 -8.20
C THR A 46 -15.41 42.65 -7.79
N PRO A 47 -15.55 42.11 -6.57
CA PRO A 47 -16.85 41.71 -6.04
C PRO A 47 -17.71 42.97 -5.86
N ILE A 48 -18.92 42.95 -6.43
CA ILE A 48 -19.94 43.94 -6.10
C ILE A 48 -20.46 43.53 -4.72
N GLU A 49 -20.49 44.46 -3.77
CA GLU A 49 -20.88 44.18 -2.38
C GLU A 49 -22.17 43.35 -2.33
N GLY A 50 -22.09 42.16 -1.71
CA GLY A 50 -23.21 41.24 -1.53
C GLY A 50 -23.35 40.11 -2.57
N HIS A 51 -22.71 40.17 -3.74
CA HIS A 51 -22.91 39.14 -4.79
C HIS A 51 -21.61 38.73 -5.50
N GLN A 52 -21.10 37.52 -5.20
CA GLN A 52 -20.15 36.83 -6.09
C GLN A 52 -20.95 36.06 -7.14
N ARG A 53 -21.10 36.59 -8.37
CA ARG A 53 -21.73 35.84 -9.46
C ARG A 53 -20.84 35.82 -10.70
N VAL A 54 -20.71 34.62 -11.29
CA VAL A 54 -20.06 34.39 -12.59
C VAL A 54 -21.16 34.47 -13.65
N LEU A 55 -21.02 35.40 -14.60
CA LEU A 55 -21.96 35.53 -15.71
C LEU A 55 -21.45 34.67 -16.89
N VAL A 56 -22.29 33.74 -17.34
CA VAL A 56 -22.05 32.94 -18.55
C VAL A 56 -22.99 33.45 -19.63
N ALA A 57 -22.43 33.99 -20.72
CA ALA A 57 -23.20 34.37 -21.89
C ALA A 57 -22.91 33.38 -23.03
N SER A 58 -23.95 32.86 -23.67
CA SER A 58 -23.86 32.07 -24.91
C SER A 58 -24.53 32.85 -26.03
N SER A 59 -23.96 32.81 -27.25
CA SER A 59 -24.54 33.47 -28.42
C SER A 59 -25.82 32.79 -28.95
N ASP A 60 -26.15 31.58 -28.47
CA ASP A 60 -27.39 30.87 -28.76
C ASP A 60 -28.30 30.84 -27.52
N ALA A 61 -28.91 31.98 -27.21
CA ALA A 61 -29.80 32.11 -26.05
C ALA A 61 -31.16 31.41 -26.21
N GLU A 62 -31.46 30.76 -27.35
CA GLU A 62 -32.74 30.07 -27.55
C GLU A 62 -32.71 28.56 -27.24
N ARG A 63 -31.56 27.90 -27.02
CA ARG A 63 -31.54 26.43 -26.95
C ARG A 63 -30.77 25.71 -25.85
N SER A 64 -30.16 26.37 -24.88
CA SER A 64 -29.63 25.63 -23.72
C SER A 64 -29.58 26.42 -22.42
N VAL A 65 -30.70 26.45 -21.70
CA VAL A 65 -30.69 26.72 -20.26
C VAL A 65 -30.45 25.38 -19.56
N ARG A 66 -29.20 25.08 -19.19
CA ARG A 66 -28.92 24.02 -18.21
C ARG A 66 -28.89 24.65 -16.83
N THR A 67 -29.82 24.22 -16.00
CA THR A 67 -30.01 24.64 -14.62
C THR A 67 -28.78 24.27 -13.78
N TYR A 68 -27.91 25.24 -13.51
CA TYR A 68 -27.10 25.17 -12.29
C TYR A 68 -27.99 25.68 -11.16
N ARG A 69 -27.92 25.02 -10.01
CA ARG A 69 -28.79 25.23 -8.85
C ARG A 69 -28.45 26.55 -8.14
N GLU A 70 -28.68 27.67 -8.82
CA GLU A 70 -28.72 29.05 -8.34
C GLU A 70 -29.60 29.82 -9.34
N GLN A 71 -30.55 30.62 -8.85
CA GLN A 71 -31.67 31.23 -9.61
C GLN A 71 -31.30 31.71 -11.03
N PRO A 72 -32.08 31.36 -12.07
CA PRO A 72 -31.76 31.76 -13.44
C PRO A 72 -31.84 33.27 -13.58
N ILE A 73 -30.72 33.89 -13.93
CA ILE A 73 -30.66 35.26 -14.43
C ILE A 73 -30.60 35.14 -15.95
N ALA A 74 -31.65 35.58 -16.64
CA ALA A 74 -31.60 35.74 -18.08
C ALA A 74 -30.65 36.91 -18.42
N VAL A 75 -29.67 36.66 -19.30
CA VAL A 75 -28.74 37.68 -19.78
C VAL A 75 -28.95 37.81 -21.28
N SER A 76 -29.55 38.90 -21.73
CA SER A 76 -29.66 39.22 -23.15
C SER A 76 -28.48 40.10 -23.57
N VAL A 77 -27.71 39.67 -24.57
CA VAL A 77 -26.69 40.50 -25.20
C VAL A 77 -27.33 41.22 -26.39
N ILE A 78 -27.55 42.53 -26.28
CA ILE A 78 -28.06 43.32 -27.39
C ILE A 78 -26.84 43.82 -28.18
N ALA A 79 -26.57 43.19 -29.33
CA ALA A 79 -25.65 43.77 -30.30
C ALA A 79 -26.39 44.86 -31.09
N PRO A 80 -25.83 46.06 -31.27
CA PRO A 80 -26.47 47.08 -32.09
C PRO A 80 -26.52 46.58 -33.53
N LYS A 81 -27.73 46.25 -33.99
CA LYS A 81 -28.02 46.05 -35.41
C LYS A 81 -28.23 47.44 -35.99
N ASP A 82 -27.39 47.80 -36.95
CA ASP A 82 -27.49 49.01 -37.77
C ASP A 82 -27.15 50.34 -37.06
N GLY A 83 -25.85 50.59 -36.86
CA GLY A 83 -25.24 51.94 -36.92
C GLY A 83 -25.76 53.07 -36.04
N SER A 84 -26.77 52.85 -35.18
CA SER A 84 -27.37 53.89 -34.34
C SER A 84 -26.50 54.10 -33.11
N SER A 85 -25.93 55.29 -32.97
CA SER A 85 -25.15 55.70 -31.81
C SER A 85 -26.03 55.72 -30.55
N LEU A 86 -25.57 55.04 -29.50
CA LEU A 86 -26.12 55.15 -28.14
C LEU A 86 -26.03 56.61 -27.64
N PRO A 87 -26.96 57.08 -26.79
CA PRO A 87 -26.89 58.41 -26.20
C PRO A 87 -25.59 58.54 -25.38
N ALA A 88 -24.83 59.60 -25.65
CA ALA A 88 -23.57 59.87 -24.97
C ALA A 88 -23.83 60.14 -23.47
N PRO A 89 -23.08 59.50 -22.54
CA PRO A 89 -23.11 59.91 -21.15
C PRO A 89 -22.42 61.27 -21.00
N GLY A 90 -22.88 62.03 -20.01
CA GLY A 90 -22.42 63.40 -19.71
C GLY A 90 -20.89 63.52 -19.63
N ALA A 91 -20.43 64.71 -20.02
CA ALA A 91 -19.04 65.14 -20.22
C ALA A 91 -18.00 64.50 -19.29
N GLY A 92 -17.01 63.79 -19.87
CA GLY A 92 -15.80 63.42 -19.14
C GLY A 92 -14.91 62.31 -19.71
N ALA A 93 -15.29 61.59 -20.77
CA ALA A 93 -14.50 60.46 -21.29
C ALA A 93 -13.95 60.71 -22.70
N SER A 94 -12.64 60.51 -22.89
CA SER A 94 -11.91 60.69 -24.15
C SER A 94 -12.29 59.64 -25.21
N GLY A 95 -12.52 60.11 -26.45
CA GLY A 95 -13.28 59.44 -27.51
C GLY A 95 -12.63 58.28 -28.27
N GLU A 96 -11.54 57.67 -27.81
CA GLU A 96 -10.90 56.54 -28.52
C GLU A 96 -11.12 55.16 -27.88
N ALA A 97 -11.56 55.08 -26.62
CA ALA A 97 -11.74 53.80 -25.93
C ALA A 97 -13.10 53.11 -26.15
N MET A 98 -14.04 53.75 -26.87
CA MET A 98 -15.46 53.38 -26.81
C MET A 98 -16.01 52.65 -28.06
N ARG A 99 -15.19 52.46 -29.10
CA ARG A 99 -15.62 51.79 -30.36
C ARG A 99 -15.77 50.27 -30.29
N SER A 100 -15.55 49.65 -29.13
CA SER A 100 -15.65 48.20 -28.95
C SER A 100 -16.26 47.78 -27.61
N ALA A 101 -17.01 48.67 -26.96
CA ALA A 101 -17.77 48.33 -25.76
C ALA A 101 -19.05 47.59 -26.16
N SER A 102 -19.13 46.30 -25.83
CA SER A 102 -20.37 45.51 -25.89
C SER A 102 -21.20 45.85 -24.66
N LEU A 103 -22.39 46.44 -24.83
CA LEU A 103 -23.32 46.67 -23.73
C LEU A 103 -24.04 45.35 -23.42
N VAL A 104 -23.81 44.81 -22.22
CA VAL A 104 -24.56 43.65 -21.71
C VAL A 104 -25.61 44.17 -20.74
N VAL A 105 -26.89 44.10 -21.15
CA VAL A 105 -28.01 44.51 -20.30
C VAL A 105 -28.54 43.26 -19.60
N VAL A 106 -28.41 43.22 -18.28
CA VAL A 106 -28.97 42.15 -17.45
C VAL A 106 -30.30 42.65 -16.90
N THR A 107 -31.41 42.32 -17.55
CA THR A 107 -32.76 42.58 -17.03
C THR A 107 -33.19 41.42 -16.13
N ARG A 108 -33.62 41.74 -14.92
CA ARG A 108 -34.37 40.79 -14.08
C ARG A 108 -35.71 40.58 -14.76
N ALA A 109 -35.95 39.41 -15.33
CA ALA A 109 -37.26 39.06 -15.87
C ALA A 109 -38.24 38.99 -14.69
N GLU A 110 -39.08 40.00 -14.52
CA GLU A 110 -40.30 39.85 -13.73
C GLU A 110 -41.18 38.85 -14.47
N LEU A 111 -41.46 37.72 -13.80
CA LEU A 111 -42.40 36.72 -14.26
C LEU A 111 -43.80 37.35 -14.23
N VAL A 112 -44.18 38.02 -15.31
CA VAL A 112 -45.55 38.44 -15.55
C VAL A 112 -46.40 37.17 -15.62
N HIS A 113 -47.33 37.01 -14.68
CA HIS A 113 -48.31 35.95 -14.66
C HIS A 113 -49.08 35.91 -15.99
N ALA A 114 -48.71 34.99 -16.87
CA ALA A 114 -49.54 34.53 -17.96
C ALA A 114 -50.49 33.44 -17.42
N PRO A 115 -51.82 33.64 -17.43
CA PRO A 115 -52.75 32.57 -17.14
C PRO A 115 -52.88 31.72 -18.42
N ALA A 116 -52.02 30.72 -18.55
CA ALA A 116 -52.21 29.65 -19.50
C ALA A 116 -52.01 28.34 -18.74
N ALA A 117 -52.98 27.44 -18.88
CA ALA A 117 -52.97 26.10 -18.33
C ALA A 117 -51.69 25.37 -18.75
N VAL A 118 -50.67 25.44 -17.89
CA VAL A 118 -49.53 24.54 -17.94
C VAL A 118 -50.05 23.28 -17.29
N GLU A 119 -50.29 22.25 -18.12
CA GLU A 119 -50.30 20.88 -17.64
C GLU A 119 -49.04 20.73 -16.78
N GLN A 120 -49.25 20.60 -15.47
CA GLN A 120 -48.24 20.10 -14.56
C GLN A 120 -47.92 18.67 -15.03
N SER A 121 -47.05 18.56 -16.03
CA SER A 121 -46.15 17.44 -16.20
C SER A 121 -45.44 17.32 -14.86
N SER A 122 -46.01 16.47 -14.01
CA SER A 122 -45.34 15.94 -12.85
C SER A 122 -44.11 15.24 -13.41
N GLU A 123 -43.01 15.98 -13.52
CA GLU A 123 -41.68 15.45 -13.72
C GLU A 123 -41.44 14.61 -12.46
N VAL A 124 -41.86 13.36 -12.54
CA VAL A 124 -41.59 12.33 -11.56
C VAL A 124 -40.08 12.35 -11.43
N ASP A 125 -39.58 12.83 -10.29
CA ASP A 125 -38.18 12.68 -9.90
C ASP A 125 -37.87 11.18 -10.02
N GLU A 126 -37.36 10.76 -11.19
CA GLU A 126 -36.89 9.40 -11.37
C GLU A 126 -35.83 9.21 -10.29
N PRO A 127 -36.00 8.23 -9.39
CA PRO A 127 -35.09 8.04 -8.28
C PRO A 127 -33.70 7.88 -8.89
N VAL A 128 -32.82 8.85 -8.63
CA VAL A 128 -31.44 8.87 -9.11
C VAL A 128 -30.85 7.52 -8.73
N GLU A 129 -30.78 6.60 -9.69
CA GLU A 129 -30.35 5.24 -9.40
C GLU A 129 -28.95 5.36 -8.81
N PRO A 130 -28.72 4.84 -7.59
CA PRO A 130 -27.40 4.89 -6.97
C PRO A 130 -26.45 4.24 -7.96
N SER A 131 -25.53 5.07 -8.49
CA SER A 131 -24.59 4.68 -9.55
C SER A 131 -24.10 3.25 -9.32
N GLY A 132 -24.25 2.37 -10.31
CA GLY A 132 -24.07 0.91 -10.13
C GLY A 132 -22.75 0.50 -9.44
N ILE A 133 -21.74 1.38 -9.45
CA ILE A 133 -20.47 1.27 -8.72
C ILE A 133 -20.68 1.09 -7.20
N CYS A 134 -21.67 1.78 -6.60
CA CYS A 134 -21.95 1.68 -5.17
C CYS A 134 -22.54 0.30 -4.80
N ARG A 135 -23.39 -0.27 -5.66
CA ARG A 135 -23.99 -1.60 -5.45
C ARG A 135 -22.93 -2.70 -5.41
N TYR A 136 -21.98 -2.72 -6.35
CA TYR A 136 -20.92 -3.75 -6.37
C TYR A 136 -20.01 -3.71 -5.13
N ARG A 137 -19.68 -2.51 -4.63
CA ARG A 137 -18.89 -2.37 -3.40
C ARG A 137 -19.65 -2.90 -2.18
N LEU A 138 -20.93 -2.58 -2.06
CA LEU A 138 -21.75 -3.06 -0.94
C LEU A 138 -21.93 -4.58 -0.97
N ILE A 139 -22.20 -5.16 -2.15
CA ILE A 139 -22.34 -6.61 -2.31
C ILE A 139 -21.00 -7.31 -2.00
N GLY A 140 -19.90 -6.82 -2.57
CA GLY A 140 -18.57 -7.39 -2.32
C GLY A 140 -18.17 -7.33 -0.84
N ALA A 141 -18.40 -6.18 -0.18
CA ALA A 141 -18.15 -6.03 1.25
C ALA A 141 -19.06 -6.94 2.09
N ALA A 142 -20.34 -7.07 1.75
CA ALA A 142 -21.26 -7.97 2.44
C ALA A 142 -20.82 -9.43 2.33
N VAL A 143 -20.43 -9.89 1.13
CA VAL A 143 -19.91 -11.26 0.91
C VAL A 143 -18.63 -11.48 1.72
N ALA A 144 -17.69 -10.53 1.70
CA ALA A 144 -16.47 -10.61 2.49
C ALA A 144 -16.76 -10.67 4.00
N CYS A 145 -17.73 -9.88 4.49
CA CYS A 145 -18.14 -9.90 5.90
C CYS A 145 -18.76 -11.25 6.29
N VAL A 146 -19.62 -11.81 5.45
CA VAL A 146 -20.23 -13.13 5.72
C VAL A 146 -19.14 -14.21 5.78
N LEU A 147 -18.20 -14.21 4.82
CA LEU A 147 -17.08 -15.16 4.82
C LEU A 147 -16.19 -15.00 6.06
N LEU A 148 -15.91 -13.76 6.49
CA LEU A 148 -15.17 -13.50 7.71
C LEU A 148 -15.91 -14.04 8.94
N VAL A 149 -17.20 -13.75 9.09
CA VAL A 149 -17.99 -14.23 10.24
C VAL A 149 -18.01 -15.75 10.31
N VAL A 150 -18.19 -16.43 9.18
CA VAL A 150 -18.12 -17.89 9.10
C VAL A 150 -16.74 -18.40 9.54
N ALA A 151 -15.66 -17.79 9.05
CA ALA A 151 -14.30 -18.15 9.45
C ALA A 151 -13.99 -17.85 10.93
N LEU A 152 -14.57 -16.80 11.51
CA LEU A 152 -14.40 -16.44 12.92
C LEU A 152 -15.15 -17.41 13.85
N VAL A 153 -16.35 -17.83 13.47
CA VAL A 153 -17.18 -18.74 14.27
C VAL A 153 -16.65 -20.16 14.22
N VAL A 154 -16.34 -20.67 13.03
CA VAL A 154 -15.99 -22.09 12.81
C VAL A 154 -14.46 -22.32 12.89
N GLY A 155 -13.66 -21.32 12.58
CA GLY A 155 -12.20 -21.47 12.44
C GLY A 155 -11.45 -21.55 13.77
N THR A 156 -10.32 -22.27 13.73
CA THR A 156 -9.29 -22.27 14.80
C THR A 156 -8.64 -20.89 14.93
N LYS A 157 -8.01 -20.57 16.08
CA LYS A 157 -7.30 -19.29 16.30
C LYS A 157 -6.43 -18.83 15.11
N PRO A 158 -5.56 -19.66 14.51
CA PRO A 158 -4.78 -19.24 13.35
C PRO A 158 -5.62 -18.98 12.10
N THR A 159 -6.68 -19.76 11.89
CA THR A 159 -7.65 -19.53 10.80
C THR A 159 -8.32 -18.18 10.95
N ARG A 160 -8.64 -17.76 12.19
CA ARG A 160 -9.22 -16.44 12.48
C ARG A 160 -8.28 -15.30 12.13
N VAL A 161 -7.00 -15.43 12.47
CA VAL A 161 -5.96 -14.44 12.12
C VAL A 161 -5.84 -14.32 10.60
N VAL A 162 -5.69 -15.44 9.89
CA VAL A 162 -5.60 -15.48 8.43
C VAL A 162 -6.85 -14.88 7.77
N ALA A 163 -8.04 -15.27 8.21
CA ALA A 163 -9.29 -14.75 7.67
C ALA A 163 -9.43 -13.24 7.89
N THR A 164 -8.97 -12.74 9.05
CA THR A 164 -8.98 -11.30 9.35
C THR A 164 -8.05 -10.52 8.42
N ILE A 165 -6.85 -11.04 8.18
CA ILE A 165 -5.88 -10.44 7.24
C ILE A 165 -6.46 -10.41 5.83
N VAL A 166 -6.94 -11.56 5.34
CA VAL A 166 -7.52 -11.67 4.00
C VAL A 166 -8.73 -10.75 3.83
N PHE A 167 -9.59 -10.68 4.85
CA PHE A 167 -10.73 -9.77 4.84
C PHE A 167 -10.29 -8.31 4.78
N ALA A 168 -9.34 -7.91 5.63
CA ALA A 168 -8.85 -6.54 5.69
C ALA A 168 -8.22 -6.10 4.37
N THR A 169 -7.38 -6.93 3.75
CA THR A 169 -6.75 -6.62 2.46
C THR A 169 -7.76 -6.62 1.31
N THR A 170 -8.73 -7.53 1.32
CA THR A 170 -9.84 -7.55 0.33
C THR A 170 -10.66 -6.27 0.43
N LEU A 171 -11.02 -5.86 1.64
CA LEU A 171 -11.80 -4.65 1.90
C LEU A 171 -11.02 -3.40 1.50
N GLN A 172 -9.73 -3.33 1.88
CA GLN A 172 -8.81 -2.28 1.43
C GLN A 172 -8.80 -2.20 -0.10
N GLY A 173 -8.62 -3.33 -0.80
CA GLY A 173 -8.62 -3.36 -2.25
C GLY A 173 -9.94 -2.88 -2.88
N LEU A 174 -11.08 -3.25 -2.30
CA LEU A 174 -12.40 -2.85 -2.77
C LEU A 174 -12.64 -1.32 -2.68
N PHE A 175 -12.16 -0.69 -1.60
CA PHE A 175 -12.30 0.75 -1.36
C PHE A 175 -11.23 1.58 -2.08
N VAL A 176 -9.99 1.09 -2.11
CA VAL A 176 -8.83 1.78 -2.68
C VAL A 176 -8.82 1.70 -4.21
N GLY A 177 -9.33 0.60 -4.78
CA GLY A 177 -9.38 0.32 -6.21
C GLY A 177 -8.13 -0.40 -6.74
N GLY A 178 -8.33 -1.21 -7.78
CA GLY A 178 -7.35 -2.14 -8.33
C GLY A 178 -6.11 -1.47 -8.87
N ARG A 179 -6.21 -0.26 -9.42
CA ARG A 179 -5.03 0.49 -9.89
C ARG A 179 -4.04 0.79 -8.78
N ARG A 180 -4.54 1.18 -7.60
CA ARG A 180 -3.70 1.49 -6.44
C ARG A 180 -3.20 0.22 -5.77
N THR A 181 -4.05 -0.81 -5.64
CA THR A 181 -3.63 -2.12 -5.11
C THR A 181 -2.55 -2.77 -5.98
N LEU A 182 -2.66 -2.65 -7.30
CA LEU A 182 -1.61 -3.13 -8.22
C LEU A 182 -0.29 -2.37 -8.02
N ALA A 183 -0.35 -1.05 -7.79
CA ALA A 183 0.83 -0.26 -7.48
C ALA A 183 1.52 -0.73 -6.19
N VAL A 184 0.72 -1.02 -5.14
CA VAL A 184 1.22 -1.58 -3.88
C VAL A 184 1.85 -2.96 -4.12
N LEU A 185 1.19 -3.83 -4.89
CA LEU A 185 1.68 -5.18 -5.16
C LEU A 185 2.99 -5.18 -5.95
N VAL A 186 3.09 -4.35 -7.00
CA VAL A 186 4.34 -4.13 -7.74
C VAL A 186 5.41 -3.53 -6.81
N GLY A 187 5.02 -2.60 -5.94
CA GLY A 187 5.92 -2.02 -4.95
C GLY A 187 6.43 -3.04 -3.95
N LEU A 188 5.59 -4.00 -3.57
CA LEU A 188 5.94 -5.10 -2.67
C LEU A 188 6.92 -6.08 -3.32
N ILE A 189 6.69 -6.43 -4.59
CA ILE A 189 7.63 -7.27 -5.36
C ILE A 189 8.98 -6.54 -5.51
N GLY A 190 8.96 -5.27 -5.89
CA GLY A 190 10.17 -4.46 -6.02
C GLY A 190 10.92 -4.33 -4.69
N ALA A 191 10.20 -4.10 -3.59
CA ALA A 191 10.78 -4.02 -2.26
C ALA A 191 11.29 -5.37 -1.75
N ALA A 192 10.70 -6.50 -2.16
CA ALA A 192 11.23 -7.81 -1.81
C ALA A 192 12.57 -8.08 -2.51
N ILE A 193 12.70 -7.69 -3.79
CA ILE A 193 13.96 -7.83 -4.56
C ILE A 193 15.05 -6.93 -3.98
N ILE A 194 14.69 -5.69 -3.63
CA ILE A 194 15.63 -4.69 -3.15
C ILE A 194 15.89 -4.85 -1.64
N GLY A 195 14.95 -5.42 -0.89
CA GLY A 195 14.99 -5.52 0.56
C GLY A 195 16.15 -6.35 1.08
N LEU A 196 16.57 -7.38 0.35
CA LEU A 196 17.72 -8.21 0.72
C LEU A 196 19.02 -7.39 0.75
N PRO A 197 19.49 -6.78 -0.36
CA PRO A 197 20.73 -6.00 -0.35
C PRO A 197 20.64 -4.76 0.55
N LEU A 198 19.48 -4.11 0.62
CA LEU A 198 19.32 -2.92 1.47
C LEU A 198 19.24 -3.26 2.97
N GLY A 199 18.67 -4.41 3.31
CA GLY A 199 18.60 -4.94 4.67
C GLY A 199 19.98 -5.26 5.23
N GLU A 200 20.89 -5.77 4.40
CA GLU A 200 22.29 -6.03 4.79
C GLU A 200 23.04 -4.73 5.14
N VAL A 201 22.85 -3.67 4.34
CA VAL A 201 23.53 -2.38 4.53
C VAL A 201 22.94 -1.60 5.72
N VAL A 202 21.62 -1.57 5.85
CA VAL A 202 20.92 -0.68 6.81
C VAL A 202 20.56 -1.41 8.11
N GLY A 203 20.41 -2.74 8.08
CA GLY A 203 20.03 -3.56 9.23
C GLY A 203 20.88 -3.34 10.48
N PRO A 204 22.23 -3.28 10.39
CA PRO A 204 23.08 -3.02 11.55
C PRO A 204 22.84 -1.67 12.23
N ALA A 205 22.44 -0.64 11.46
CA ALA A 205 22.16 0.69 12.01
C ALA A 205 20.80 0.73 12.70
N VAL A 206 19.77 0.13 12.10
CA VAL A 206 18.42 0.03 12.68
C VAL A 206 18.42 -0.84 13.93
N GLY A 207 19.11 -1.98 13.88
CA GLY A 207 19.29 -2.89 15.00
C GLY A 207 19.90 -2.19 16.22
N ARG A 208 21.01 -1.47 16.01
CA ARG A 208 21.67 -0.66 17.05
C ARG A 208 20.74 0.42 17.62
N ALA A 209 19.97 1.10 16.77
CA ALA A 209 19.03 2.13 17.23
C ALA A 209 17.88 1.55 18.08
N MET A 210 17.47 0.30 17.83
CA MET A 210 16.46 -0.41 18.63
C MET A 210 17.04 -1.16 19.84
N GLY A 211 18.35 -1.04 20.10
CA GLY A 211 19.02 -1.77 21.18
C GLY A 211 19.05 -3.29 20.97
N GLN A 212 18.81 -3.76 19.75
CA GLN A 212 18.91 -5.16 19.38
C GLN A 212 20.32 -5.41 18.84
N SER A 213 20.99 -6.46 19.33
CA SER A 213 22.25 -6.97 18.78
C SER A 213 22.00 -8.35 18.14
N GLY A 214 22.94 -8.80 17.31
CA GLY A 214 22.90 -10.13 16.73
C GLY A 214 21.88 -10.31 15.58
N LEU A 215 21.49 -11.57 15.31
CA LEU A 215 20.66 -11.96 14.16
C LEU A 215 19.26 -11.31 14.21
N LEU A 216 18.74 -11.08 15.41
CA LEU A 216 17.48 -10.36 15.61
C LEU A 216 17.56 -8.90 15.15
N ALA A 217 18.71 -8.25 15.35
CA ALA A 217 18.96 -6.90 14.87
C ALA A 217 18.89 -6.82 13.32
N TYR A 218 19.44 -7.85 12.65
CA TYR A 218 19.37 -8.00 11.20
C TYR A 218 17.96 -8.33 10.73
N GLY A 219 17.25 -9.25 11.40
CA GLY A 219 15.88 -9.61 11.05
C GLY A 219 14.92 -8.44 11.19
N VAL A 220 14.99 -7.72 12.31
CA VAL A 220 14.19 -6.50 12.54
C VAL A 220 14.58 -5.41 11.54
N GLY A 221 15.88 -5.21 11.32
CA GLY A 221 16.38 -4.26 10.33
C GLY A 221 15.88 -4.55 8.91
N PHE A 222 15.96 -5.81 8.47
CA PHE A 222 15.43 -6.27 7.19
C PHE A 222 13.92 -6.03 7.09
N VAL A 223 13.14 -6.37 8.12
CA VAL A 223 11.69 -6.13 8.14
C VAL A 223 11.37 -4.64 8.02
N VAL A 224 12.03 -3.79 8.81
CA VAL A 224 11.80 -2.34 8.80
C VAL A 224 12.20 -1.72 7.46
N VAL A 225 13.37 -2.09 6.92
CA VAL A 225 13.87 -1.58 5.64
C VAL A 225 13.00 -2.05 4.48
N THR A 226 12.61 -3.33 4.48
CA THR A 226 11.69 -3.88 3.48
C THR A 226 10.36 -3.14 3.56
N LEU A 227 9.79 -2.94 4.75
CA LEU A 227 8.53 -2.20 4.91
C LEU A 227 8.65 -0.75 4.41
N ALA A 228 9.75 -0.06 4.73
CA ALA A 228 10.00 1.29 4.23
C ALA A 228 10.13 1.32 2.70
N ALA A 229 10.84 0.37 2.11
CA ALA A 229 10.96 0.22 0.66
C ALA A 229 9.60 -0.06 0.00
N VAL A 230 8.77 -0.93 0.59
CA VAL A 230 7.40 -1.21 0.11
C VAL A 230 6.61 0.09 0.05
N VAL A 231 6.64 0.90 1.12
CA VAL A 231 5.92 2.19 1.16
C VAL A 231 6.44 3.14 0.08
N VAL A 232 7.76 3.30 -0.05
CA VAL A 232 8.35 4.21 -1.05
C VAL A 232 7.99 3.79 -2.47
N VAL A 233 8.18 2.51 -2.82
CA VAL A 233 7.89 2.02 -4.17
C VAL A 233 6.38 2.06 -4.46
N ALA A 234 5.52 1.74 -3.48
CA ALA A 234 4.07 1.86 -3.62
C ALA A 234 3.64 3.31 -3.87
N VAL A 235 4.24 4.30 -3.19
CA VAL A 235 3.98 5.73 -3.44
C VAL A 235 4.40 6.13 -4.85
N ILE A 236 5.61 5.75 -5.28
CA ILE A 236 6.12 6.05 -6.64
C ILE A 236 5.22 5.41 -7.71
N ALA A 237 4.89 4.13 -7.55
CA ALA A 237 4.01 3.40 -8.46
C ALA A 237 2.60 4.02 -8.48
N GLY A 238 2.07 4.42 -7.33
CA GLY A 238 0.78 5.10 -7.23
C GLY A 238 0.75 6.43 -7.98
N ILE A 239 1.80 7.23 -7.86
CA ILE A 239 1.96 8.50 -8.61
C ILE A 239 2.06 8.21 -10.12
N ALA A 240 2.90 7.25 -10.53
CA ALA A 240 3.10 6.90 -11.93
C ALA A 240 1.80 6.41 -12.60
N ILE A 241 1.06 5.51 -11.93
CA ILE A 241 -0.26 5.05 -12.40
C ILE A 241 -1.26 6.20 -12.44
N GLY A 242 -1.26 7.07 -11.42
CA GLY A 242 -2.12 8.27 -11.40
C GLY A 242 -1.89 9.21 -12.58
N ILE A 243 -0.63 9.42 -12.97
CA ILE A 243 -0.26 10.21 -14.16
C ILE A 243 -0.68 9.49 -15.45
N GLY A 244 -0.43 8.18 -15.54
CA GLY A 244 -0.80 7.38 -16.72
C GLY A 244 -2.30 7.37 -16.99
N VAL A 245 -3.11 7.22 -15.93
CA VAL A 245 -4.58 7.27 -16.02
C VAL A 245 -5.07 8.61 -16.55
N ARG A 246 -4.48 9.73 -16.09
CA ARG A 246 -4.88 11.08 -16.53
C ARG A 246 -4.61 11.32 -18.03
N ARG A 247 -3.74 10.52 -18.64
CA ARG A 247 -3.44 10.60 -20.09
C ARG A 247 -4.35 9.72 -20.94
N LEU A 248 -5.16 8.84 -20.34
CA LEU A 248 -6.08 7.98 -21.09
C LEU A 248 -7.29 8.76 -21.59
N PRO A 249 -7.84 8.41 -22.76
CA PRO A 249 -9.04 9.05 -23.29
C PRO A 249 -10.24 8.84 -22.33
N PRO A 250 -11.16 9.82 -22.20
CA PRO A 250 -12.25 9.78 -21.21
C PRO A 250 -13.16 8.56 -21.30
N ARG A 251 -13.32 7.99 -22.49
CA ARG A 251 -14.11 6.77 -22.71
C ARG A 251 -13.46 5.54 -22.09
N ALA A 252 -12.13 5.44 -22.17
CA ALA A 252 -11.39 4.35 -21.55
C ALA A 252 -11.35 4.49 -20.02
N SER A 253 -11.23 5.71 -19.50
CA SER A 253 -11.23 5.94 -18.04
C SER A 253 -12.55 5.53 -17.39
N MET A 254 -13.70 5.84 -18.01
CA MET A 254 -15.01 5.42 -17.49
C MET A 254 -15.20 3.89 -17.46
N ALA A 255 -14.68 3.18 -18.46
CA ALA A 255 -14.73 1.71 -18.47
C ALA A 255 -13.86 1.11 -17.35
N ILE A 256 -12.65 1.66 -17.15
CA ILE A 256 -11.72 1.22 -16.10
C ILE A 256 -12.30 1.50 -14.71
N GLU A 257 -12.96 2.63 -14.50
CA GLU A 257 -13.55 3.00 -13.20
C GLU A 257 -14.62 2.01 -12.72
N LYS A 258 -15.40 1.42 -13.63
CA LYS A 258 -16.40 0.41 -13.28
C LYS A 258 -15.78 -0.86 -12.72
N TRP A 259 -14.62 -1.25 -13.26
CA TRP A 259 -13.90 -2.47 -12.87
C TRP A 259 -12.87 -2.24 -11.76
N ASP A 260 -12.53 -0.99 -11.46
CA ASP A 260 -11.47 -0.65 -10.50
C ASP A 260 -11.76 -1.26 -9.11
N ALA A 261 -12.99 -1.15 -8.61
CA ALA A 261 -13.36 -1.71 -7.31
C ALA A 261 -13.32 -3.25 -7.24
N PRO A 262 -14.00 -4.01 -8.13
CA PRO A 262 -13.95 -5.48 -8.08
C PRO A 262 -12.55 -6.03 -8.36
N VAL A 263 -11.80 -5.44 -9.28
CA VAL A 263 -10.39 -5.82 -9.52
C VAL A 263 -9.54 -5.53 -8.28
N GLY A 264 -9.77 -4.40 -7.61
CA GLY A 264 -9.11 -4.09 -6.34
C GLY A 264 -9.42 -5.10 -5.25
N GLY A 265 -10.68 -5.50 -5.08
CA GLY A 265 -11.06 -6.56 -4.16
C GLY A 265 -10.36 -7.89 -4.47
N ALA A 266 -10.30 -8.29 -5.74
CA ALA A 266 -9.61 -9.52 -6.16
C ALA A 266 -8.10 -9.47 -5.92
N LEU A 267 -7.45 -8.33 -6.23
CA LEU A 267 -6.02 -8.12 -5.92
C LEU A 267 -5.76 -8.13 -4.41
N GLY A 268 -6.63 -7.47 -3.62
CA GLY A 268 -6.53 -7.47 -2.17
C GLY A 268 -6.73 -8.85 -1.54
N LEU A 269 -7.60 -9.68 -2.13
CA LEU A 269 -7.74 -11.09 -1.76
C LEU A 269 -6.45 -11.87 -2.02
N MET A 270 -5.87 -11.74 -3.22
CA MET A 270 -4.61 -12.40 -3.55
C MET A 270 -3.45 -11.93 -2.65
N GLU A 271 -3.36 -10.63 -2.38
CA GLU A 271 -2.39 -10.04 -1.45
C GLU A 271 -2.58 -10.62 -0.04
N GLY A 272 -3.81 -10.68 0.46
CA GLY A 272 -4.13 -11.26 1.76
C GLY A 272 -3.76 -12.73 1.86
N LEU A 273 -4.02 -13.51 0.81
CA LEU A 273 -3.63 -14.92 0.73
C LEU A 273 -2.11 -15.09 0.71
N ALA A 274 -1.40 -14.23 -0.04
CA ALA A 274 0.06 -14.24 -0.07
C ALA A 274 0.66 -13.90 1.30
N ILE A 275 0.16 -12.87 2.00
CA ILE A 275 0.59 -12.52 3.35
C ILE A 275 0.29 -13.66 4.32
N ALA A 276 -0.89 -14.27 4.23
CA ALA A 276 -1.25 -15.42 5.06
C ALA A 276 -0.32 -16.62 4.83
N LEU A 277 0.05 -16.89 3.58
CA LEU A 277 1.03 -17.93 3.23
C LEU A 277 2.43 -17.60 3.75
N LEU A 278 2.88 -16.35 3.64
CA LEU A 278 4.18 -15.94 4.18
C LEU A 278 4.23 -16.09 5.70
N LEU A 279 3.15 -15.72 6.40
CA LEU A 279 3.04 -15.95 7.84
C LEU A 279 3.05 -17.44 8.17
N ALA A 280 2.34 -18.25 7.38
CA ALA A 280 2.34 -19.71 7.52
C ALA A 280 3.75 -20.30 7.37
N TRP A 281 4.48 -19.86 6.34
CA TRP A 281 5.84 -20.30 6.07
C TRP A 281 6.82 -19.84 7.14
N GLY A 282 6.69 -18.60 7.63
CA GLY A 282 7.52 -18.08 8.72
C GLY A 282 7.32 -18.86 10.02
N VAL A 283 6.07 -19.14 10.39
CA VAL A 283 5.77 -19.98 11.57
C VAL A 283 6.36 -21.38 11.42
N ALA A 284 6.20 -21.99 10.23
CA ALA A 284 6.77 -23.31 9.95
C ALA A 284 8.31 -23.32 9.98
N ALA A 285 8.97 -22.27 9.47
CA ALA A 285 10.43 -22.17 9.41
C ALA A 285 11.07 -21.98 10.80
N VAL A 286 10.40 -21.27 11.71
CA VAL A 286 10.92 -21.02 13.07
C VAL A 286 10.68 -22.21 14.00
N ARG A 287 9.75 -23.10 13.66
CA ARG A 287 9.34 -24.20 14.53
C ARG A 287 10.47 -25.12 14.98
N PRO A 288 11.36 -25.64 14.12
CA PRO A 288 12.41 -26.56 14.57
C PRO A 288 13.32 -25.92 15.62
N VAL A 289 13.62 -24.63 15.45
CA VAL A 289 14.41 -23.84 16.42
C VAL A 289 13.66 -23.72 17.75
N ALA A 290 12.34 -23.52 17.72
CA ALA A 290 11.53 -23.43 18.93
C ALA A 290 11.39 -24.79 19.64
N GLU A 291 11.20 -25.88 18.90
CA GLU A 291 11.16 -27.25 19.44
C GLU A 291 12.49 -27.59 20.11
N PHE A 292 13.60 -27.33 19.41
CA PHE A 292 14.93 -27.50 19.99
C PHE A 292 15.11 -26.69 21.27
N GLN A 293 14.74 -25.41 21.28
CA GLN A 293 14.85 -24.59 22.50
C GLN A 293 13.95 -25.10 23.64
N ALA A 294 12.78 -25.64 23.33
CA ALA A 294 11.88 -26.24 24.33
C ALA A 294 12.46 -27.53 24.91
N ASP A 295 12.99 -28.43 24.07
CA ASP A 295 13.61 -29.69 24.49
C ASP A 295 14.83 -29.46 25.39
N VAL A 296 15.60 -28.43 25.09
CA VAL A 296 16.78 -28.03 25.87
C VAL A 296 16.37 -27.48 27.22
N ALA A 297 15.32 -26.66 27.25
CA ALA A 297 14.75 -26.11 28.46
C ALA A 297 14.12 -27.19 29.37
N ALA A 298 13.67 -28.31 28.79
CA ALA A 298 13.12 -29.45 29.53
C ALA A 298 14.18 -30.32 30.24
N ARG A 299 15.48 -30.14 29.92
CA ARG A 299 16.56 -30.94 30.54
C ARG A 299 16.78 -30.53 32.01
N PRO A 300 17.13 -31.47 32.90
CA PRO A 300 17.42 -31.17 34.30
C PRO A 300 18.52 -30.10 34.44
N GLY A 301 18.22 -29.01 35.15
CA GLY A 301 19.16 -27.91 35.39
C GLY A 301 19.18 -26.81 34.32
N ALA A 302 18.39 -26.93 33.25
CA ALA A 302 18.21 -25.87 32.26
C ALA A 302 17.17 -24.83 32.71
N THR A 303 17.32 -23.59 32.23
CA THR A 303 16.35 -22.52 32.48
C THR A 303 15.15 -22.68 31.54
N PRO A 304 13.90 -22.69 32.06
CA PRO A 304 12.71 -22.79 31.22
C PRO A 304 12.61 -21.65 30.20
N ASN A 305 12.20 -21.97 28.97
CA ASN A 305 11.91 -20.97 27.94
C ASN A 305 10.40 -20.95 27.60
N PRO A 306 9.59 -20.18 28.34
CA PRO A 306 8.14 -20.18 28.17
C PRO A 306 7.68 -19.62 26.82
N VAL A 307 8.56 -18.89 26.10
CA VAL A 307 8.25 -18.38 24.76
C VAL A 307 8.33 -19.50 23.74
N ALA A 308 9.38 -20.33 23.81
CA ALA A 308 9.53 -21.49 22.94
C ALA A 308 8.39 -22.49 23.14
N GLU A 309 8.07 -22.86 24.38
CA GLU A 309 6.95 -23.76 24.70
C GLU A 309 5.61 -23.25 24.18
N ARG A 310 5.31 -21.96 24.40
CA ARG A 310 4.08 -21.33 23.88
C ARG A 310 4.06 -21.28 22.36
N PHE A 311 5.21 -21.06 21.73
CA PHE A 311 5.31 -21.05 20.28
C PHE A 311 5.03 -22.45 19.72
N VAL A 312 5.66 -23.49 20.27
CA VAL A 312 5.41 -24.90 19.89
C VAL A 312 3.94 -25.27 20.08
N ALA A 313 3.35 -24.98 21.24
CA ALA A 313 1.92 -25.22 21.48
C ALA A 313 1.02 -24.44 20.50
N ALA A 314 1.41 -23.23 20.10
CA ALA A 314 0.68 -22.45 19.10
C ALA A 314 0.82 -23.03 17.68
N THR A 315 1.98 -23.60 17.33
CA THR A 315 2.22 -24.21 16.01
C THR A 315 1.48 -25.53 15.85
N GLU A 316 1.23 -26.30 16.90
CA GLU A 316 0.38 -27.50 16.84
C GLU A 316 -1.05 -27.16 16.39
N GLY A 317 -1.63 -26.09 16.94
CA GLY A 317 -2.93 -25.58 16.50
C GLY A 317 -2.91 -25.02 15.07
N PHE A 318 -1.76 -24.52 14.63
CA PHE A 318 -1.53 -24.07 13.26
C PHE A 318 -1.51 -25.25 12.28
N ASP A 319 -0.78 -26.31 12.59
CA ASP A 319 -0.67 -27.52 11.78
C ASP A 319 -1.99 -28.21 11.51
N ALA A 320 -2.84 -28.31 12.54
CA ALA A 320 -4.16 -28.91 12.42
C ALA A 320 -5.10 -28.08 11.56
N SER A 321 -4.78 -26.80 11.32
CA SER A 321 -5.60 -25.89 10.53
C SER A 321 -5.42 -26.06 9.03
N LEU A 322 -6.42 -25.64 8.23
CA LEU A 322 -6.32 -25.65 6.78
C LEU A 322 -5.17 -24.73 6.26
N PRO A 323 -5.00 -23.49 6.77
CA PRO A 323 -3.85 -22.66 6.42
C PRO A 323 -2.50 -23.32 6.74
N GLY A 324 -2.38 -24.05 7.85
CA GLY A 324 -1.14 -24.73 8.21
C GLY A 324 -0.81 -25.91 7.30
N ARG A 325 -1.79 -26.75 6.95
CA ARG A 325 -1.59 -27.84 5.99
C ARG A 325 -1.21 -27.33 4.60
N VAL A 326 -1.89 -26.28 4.13
CA VAL A 326 -1.54 -25.64 2.84
C VAL A 326 -0.15 -25.03 2.93
N GLY A 327 0.12 -24.27 4.00
CA GLY A 327 1.41 -23.63 4.24
C GLY A 327 2.57 -24.62 4.21
N LYS A 328 2.49 -25.72 4.95
CA LYS A 328 3.52 -26.78 4.92
C LYS A 328 3.74 -27.36 3.54
N ARG A 329 2.67 -27.65 2.81
CA ARG A 329 2.75 -28.26 1.47
C ARG A 329 3.34 -27.32 0.42
N THR A 330 3.12 -26.02 0.56
CA THR A 330 3.58 -25.02 -0.40
C THR A 330 4.85 -24.30 0.04
N ASN A 331 5.39 -24.58 1.22
CA ASN A 331 6.54 -23.86 1.77
C ASN A 331 7.81 -24.19 0.97
N PRO A 332 8.38 -23.23 0.22
CA PRO A 332 9.65 -23.45 -0.48
C PRO A 332 10.82 -23.55 0.51
N ILE A 333 10.68 -23.00 1.72
CA ILE A 333 11.71 -22.96 2.75
C ILE A 333 11.80 -24.30 3.50
N ALA A 334 10.67 -24.98 3.74
CA ALA A 334 10.65 -26.21 4.53
C ALA A 334 11.41 -27.37 3.84
N ASN A 335 11.49 -27.35 2.51
CA ASN A 335 12.28 -28.31 1.74
C ASN A 335 13.67 -27.77 1.37
N SER A 336 14.06 -26.59 1.88
CA SER A 336 15.42 -26.14 1.67
C SER A 336 16.36 -27.04 2.46
N SER A 337 17.39 -27.54 1.79
CA SER A 337 18.41 -28.40 2.39
C SER A 337 19.01 -27.77 3.66
N VAL A 338 19.07 -26.44 3.73
CA VAL A 338 19.61 -25.68 4.86
C VAL A 338 18.85 -25.96 6.17
N PHE A 339 17.51 -25.96 6.17
CA PHE A 339 16.76 -26.19 7.42
C PHE A 339 16.82 -27.64 7.88
N VAL A 340 16.84 -28.58 6.94
CA VAL A 340 17.02 -30.01 7.24
C VAL A 340 18.41 -30.24 7.83
N VAL A 341 19.44 -29.66 7.23
CA VAL A 341 20.82 -29.72 7.74
C VAL A 341 20.92 -29.12 9.14
N ILE A 342 20.25 -28.00 9.42
CA ILE A 342 20.25 -27.40 10.76
C ILE A 342 19.58 -28.35 11.77
N ASP A 343 18.41 -28.92 11.45
CA ASP A 343 17.72 -29.87 12.34
C ASP A 343 18.59 -31.10 12.63
N ASP A 344 19.11 -31.75 11.59
CA ASP A 344 19.98 -32.92 11.72
C ASP A 344 21.26 -32.58 12.50
N PHE A 345 21.88 -31.43 12.23
CA PHE A 345 23.06 -30.96 12.95
C PHE A 345 22.77 -30.75 14.43
N LEU A 346 21.67 -30.10 14.79
CA LEU A 346 21.32 -29.86 16.19
C LEU A 346 21.06 -31.18 16.94
N VAL A 347 20.44 -32.16 16.28
CA VAL A 347 20.23 -33.50 16.84
C VAL A 347 21.55 -34.26 17.00
N VAL A 348 22.38 -34.31 15.95
CA VAL A 348 23.68 -35.00 15.94
C VAL A 348 24.62 -34.40 16.99
N MET A 349 24.69 -33.07 17.10
CA MET A 349 25.57 -32.41 18.07
C MET A 349 25.12 -32.59 19.52
N ALA A 350 23.84 -32.91 19.74
CA ALA A 350 23.30 -33.18 21.07
C ALA A 350 23.59 -34.61 21.57
N ASP A 351 23.96 -35.54 20.69
CA ASP A 351 24.27 -36.95 21.01
C ASP A 351 25.78 -37.22 20.85
N PRO A 352 26.49 -37.69 21.90
CA PRO A 352 27.93 -37.90 21.83
C PRO A 352 28.39 -38.93 20.79
N GLN A 353 27.60 -39.98 20.54
CA GLN A 353 27.97 -41.05 19.61
C GLN A 353 27.74 -40.59 18.16
N ALA A 354 26.60 -39.98 17.89
CA ALA A 354 26.30 -39.41 16.58
C ALA A 354 27.32 -38.32 16.22
N ARG A 355 27.67 -37.45 17.18
CA ARG A 355 28.72 -36.44 16.99
C ARG A 355 30.07 -37.08 16.66
N ALA A 356 30.50 -38.11 17.42
CA ALA A 356 31.77 -38.78 17.14
C ALA A 356 31.79 -39.45 15.75
N LYS A 357 30.66 -40.02 15.31
CA LYS A 357 30.52 -40.56 13.95
C LYS A 357 30.64 -39.46 12.90
N PHE A 358 29.95 -38.33 13.07
CA PHE A 358 30.03 -37.19 12.17
C PHE A 358 31.44 -36.58 12.11
N GLU A 359 32.12 -36.43 13.27
CA GLU A 359 33.51 -35.95 13.36
C GLU A 359 34.51 -36.91 12.71
N SER A 360 34.17 -38.20 12.58
CA SER A 360 35.01 -39.19 11.89
C SER A 360 34.81 -39.23 10.37
N ASP A 361 33.82 -38.53 9.84
CA ASP A 361 33.57 -38.45 8.40
C ASP A 361 34.69 -37.64 7.71
N PRO A 362 35.30 -38.14 6.61
CA PRO A 362 36.34 -37.40 5.87
C PRO A 362 35.90 -36.00 5.42
N LEU A 363 34.60 -35.77 5.27
CA LEU A 363 34.03 -34.46 4.95
C LEU A 363 34.31 -33.42 6.04
N PHE A 364 34.37 -33.83 7.31
CA PHE A 364 34.66 -32.92 8.41
C PHE A 364 36.07 -32.33 8.28
N ASP A 365 37.05 -33.18 7.97
CA ASP A 365 38.42 -32.75 7.69
C ASP A 365 38.47 -31.87 6.44
N GLU A 366 37.84 -32.30 5.33
CA GLU A 366 37.81 -31.54 4.07
C GLU A 366 37.26 -30.11 4.26
N ILE A 367 36.16 -29.96 5.00
CA ILE A 367 35.57 -28.66 5.33
C ILE A 367 36.48 -27.88 6.30
N GLY A 368 37.06 -28.54 7.30
CA GLY A 368 37.99 -27.93 8.25
C GLY A 368 39.29 -27.43 7.60
N GLU A 369 39.65 -27.93 6.43
CA GLU A 369 40.79 -27.45 5.64
C GLU A 369 40.49 -26.20 4.81
N LEU A 370 39.22 -25.85 4.61
CA LEU A 370 38.84 -24.66 3.85
C LEU A 370 39.38 -23.38 4.51
N PRO A 371 40.04 -22.48 3.76
CA PRO A 371 40.60 -21.25 4.32
C PRO A 371 39.57 -20.39 5.05
N SER A 372 38.36 -20.27 4.49
CA SER A 372 37.26 -19.51 5.10
C SER A 372 36.77 -20.11 6.42
N VAL A 373 36.74 -21.44 6.53
CA VAL A 373 36.35 -22.16 7.75
C VAL A 373 37.41 -21.99 8.84
N ARG A 374 38.70 -22.07 8.49
CA ARG A 374 39.78 -21.80 9.45
C ARG A 374 39.74 -20.36 9.96
N GLN A 375 39.56 -19.39 9.05
CA GLN A 375 39.41 -17.98 9.41
C GLN A 375 38.17 -17.75 10.28
N ALA A 376 37.07 -18.44 9.99
CA ALA A 376 35.86 -18.43 10.80
C ALA A 376 36.16 -18.91 12.23
N PHE A 377 36.80 -20.08 12.39
CA PHE A 377 37.18 -20.62 13.70
C PHE A 377 38.13 -19.70 14.47
N ASP A 378 39.13 -19.12 13.80
CA ASP A 378 40.05 -18.17 14.44
C ASP A 378 39.30 -16.92 14.92
N THR A 379 38.38 -16.39 14.11
CA THR A 379 37.53 -15.26 14.50
C THR A 379 36.65 -15.61 15.70
N LEU A 380 36.04 -16.80 15.72
CA LEU A 380 35.21 -17.25 16.83
C LEU A 380 36.02 -17.49 18.11
N ARG A 381 37.24 -18.02 18.01
CA ARG A 381 38.15 -18.23 19.16
C ARG A 381 38.60 -16.93 19.80
N THR A 382 38.72 -15.85 19.03
CA THR A 382 39.05 -14.53 19.61
C THR A 382 37.89 -13.90 20.39
N ASN A 383 36.67 -14.48 20.33
CA ASN A 383 35.54 -14.03 21.12
C ASN A 383 35.54 -14.72 22.50
N PRO A 384 35.71 -13.97 23.62
CA PRO A 384 35.80 -14.55 24.95
C PRO A 384 34.51 -15.23 25.43
N GLU A 385 33.34 -14.85 24.90
CA GLU A 385 32.06 -15.51 25.24
C GLU A 385 31.99 -16.93 24.64
N ILE A 386 32.48 -17.08 23.41
CA ILE A 386 32.51 -18.36 22.70
C ILE A 386 33.61 -19.24 23.26
N GLU A 387 34.80 -18.68 23.49
CA GLU A 387 35.92 -19.38 24.11
C GLU A 387 35.53 -19.94 25.48
N ALA A 388 34.93 -19.11 26.35
CA ALA A 388 34.45 -19.57 27.66
C ALA A 388 33.37 -20.64 27.56
N ALA A 389 32.58 -20.69 26.48
CA ALA A 389 31.60 -21.76 26.27
C ALA A 389 32.25 -23.06 25.76
N ILE A 390 33.25 -22.96 24.88
CA ILE A 390 34.05 -24.10 24.40
C ILE A 390 34.83 -24.73 25.55
N GLU A 391 35.52 -23.93 26.37
CA GLU A 391 36.32 -24.40 27.51
C GLU A 391 35.50 -25.15 28.56
N ARG A 392 34.23 -24.77 28.74
CA ARG A 392 33.32 -25.48 29.64
C ARG A 392 33.01 -26.90 29.14
N GLY A 393 33.41 -27.29 27.92
CA GLY A 393 33.04 -28.56 27.30
C GLY A 393 31.54 -28.65 27.02
N VAL A 394 30.83 -27.55 27.23
CA VAL A 394 29.40 -27.40 27.06
C VAL A 394 29.20 -26.96 25.61
N VAL A 395 29.44 -27.89 24.67
CA VAL A 395 28.76 -27.86 23.37
C VAL A 395 27.30 -28.26 23.61
N ALA A 396 26.65 -27.61 24.59
CA ALA A 396 25.26 -27.83 24.85
C ALA A 396 24.46 -27.04 23.82
N PRO A 397 23.26 -27.50 23.52
CA PRO A 397 22.28 -26.76 22.74
C PRO A 397 22.10 -25.26 23.06
N GLN A 398 22.38 -24.83 24.30
CA GLN A 398 22.40 -23.42 24.69
C GLN A 398 23.45 -22.62 23.91
N LEU A 399 24.62 -23.22 23.64
CA LEU A 399 25.67 -22.62 22.83
C LEU A 399 25.21 -22.37 21.39
N ALA A 400 24.39 -23.25 20.80
CA ALA A 400 23.84 -23.01 19.47
C ALA A 400 22.94 -21.75 19.46
N GLY A 401 22.12 -21.56 20.49
CA GLY A 401 21.30 -20.35 20.66
C GLY A 401 22.15 -19.09 20.86
N ASP A 402 23.20 -19.18 21.67
CA ASP A 402 24.10 -18.06 21.95
C ASP A 402 24.99 -17.72 20.73
N LEU A 403 25.44 -18.73 19.98
CA LEU A 403 26.16 -18.57 18.72
C LEU A 403 25.30 -17.86 17.67
N LEU A 404 24.02 -18.25 17.51
CA LEU A 404 23.09 -17.56 16.60
C LEU A 404 22.84 -16.10 17.00
N ARG A 405 23.06 -15.73 18.27
CA ARG A 405 22.96 -14.35 18.77
C ARG A 405 24.30 -13.61 18.74
N SER A 406 25.42 -14.32 18.65
CA SER A 406 26.76 -13.76 18.70
C SER A 406 27.06 -12.90 17.49
N GLU A 407 27.50 -11.67 17.72
CA GLU A 407 27.95 -10.76 16.67
C GLU A 407 29.17 -11.33 15.92
N ALA A 408 30.00 -12.16 16.58
CA ALA A 408 31.15 -12.80 15.94
C ALA A 408 30.71 -13.83 14.89
N VAL A 409 29.70 -14.64 15.17
CA VAL A 409 29.16 -15.61 14.19
C VAL A 409 28.57 -14.90 12.98
N LEU A 410 27.86 -13.79 13.19
CA LEU A 410 27.31 -12.99 12.09
C LEU A 410 28.40 -12.30 11.29
N ARG A 411 29.44 -11.83 11.97
CA ARG A 411 30.62 -11.25 11.33
C ARG A 411 31.31 -12.30 10.45
N VAL A 412 31.47 -13.52 10.94
CA VAL A 412 32.02 -14.64 10.17
C VAL A 412 31.18 -14.90 8.92
N ILE A 413 29.87 -15.06 9.07
CA ILE A 413 28.96 -15.33 7.94
C ILE A 413 29.03 -14.22 6.88
N ARG A 414 29.22 -12.96 7.30
CA ARG A 414 29.23 -11.80 6.40
C ARG A 414 30.60 -11.51 5.77
N ASP A 415 31.64 -11.54 6.59
CA ASP A 415 32.97 -11.03 6.22
C ASP A 415 33.89 -12.14 5.68
N THR A 416 33.43 -13.40 5.70
CA THR A 416 34.14 -14.54 5.12
C THR A 416 33.31 -15.19 4.01
N PRO A 417 33.93 -15.77 2.97
CA PRO A 417 33.21 -16.50 1.93
C PRO A 417 32.78 -17.90 2.39
N VAL A 418 32.69 -18.15 3.72
CA VAL A 418 32.42 -19.48 4.28
C VAL A 418 31.12 -20.07 3.76
N VAL A 419 30.07 -19.25 3.58
CA VAL A 419 28.80 -19.71 3.04
C VAL A 419 28.97 -20.17 1.59
N ASP A 420 29.65 -19.38 0.77
CA ASP A 420 29.87 -19.69 -0.65
C ASP A 420 30.77 -20.92 -0.83
N GLU A 421 31.80 -21.07 -0.01
CA GLU A 421 32.73 -22.21 -0.04
C GLU A 421 32.13 -23.50 0.51
N VAL A 422 31.24 -23.41 1.52
CA VAL A 422 30.55 -24.59 2.10
C VAL A 422 29.32 -24.98 1.29
N THR A 423 28.71 -24.06 0.52
CA THR A 423 27.51 -24.34 -0.29
C THR A 423 27.62 -25.59 -1.19
N PRO A 424 28.72 -25.82 -1.93
CA PRO A 424 28.91 -27.05 -2.72
C PRO A 424 28.92 -28.34 -1.91
N TYR A 425 29.16 -28.26 -0.60
CA TYR A 425 29.23 -29.40 0.31
C TYR A 425 27.90 -29.68 1.02
N VAL A 426 26.90 -28.79 0.94
CA VAL A 426 25.65 -28.88 1.73
C VAL A 426 24.95 -30.23 1.60
N ASP A 427 24.87 -30.79 0.38
CA ASP A 427 24.22 -32.09 0.17
C ASP A 427 25.02 -33.24 0.81
N ARG A 428 26.36 -33.19 0.75
CA ARG A 428 27.24 -34.16 1.42
C ARG A 428 27.16 -34.02 2.94
N ILE A 429 27.11 -32.80 3.45
CA ILE A 429 26.93 -32.51 4.88
C ILE A 429 25.59 -33.07 5.35
N ALA A 430 24.52 -32.85 4.59
CA ALA A 430 23.20 -33.39 4.88
C ALA A 430 23.19 -34.92 4.94
N GLU A 431 23.91 -35.58 4.03
CA GLU A 431 24.05 -37.05 4.04
C GLU A 431 24.83 -37.53 5.27
N ALA A 432 26.00 -36.97 5.53
CA ALA A 432 26.84 -37.33 6.67
C ALA A 432 26.11 -37.11 8.01
N LEU A 433 25.36 -36.02 8.13
CA LEU A 433 24.52 -35.75 9.29
C LEU A 433 23.36 -36.75 9.42
N ARG A 434 22.76 -37.18 8.31
CA ARG A 434 21.69 -38.20 8.34
C ARG A 434 22.22 -39.56 8.76
N GLU A 435 23.36 -39.98 8.20
CA GLU A 435 24.04 -41.22 8.60
C GLU A 435 24.47 -41.18 10.07
N ALA A 436 24.94 -40.02 10.56
CA ALA A 436 25.23 -39.83 11.97
C ALA A 436 23.97 -39.89 12.82
N ARG A 437 22.88 -39.25 12.38
CA ARG A 437 21.58 -39.23 13.07
C ARG A 437 20.99 -40.63 13.24
N GLU A 438 21.21 -41.55 12.30
CA GLU A 438 20.74 -42.94 12.42
C GLU A 438 21.33 -43.68 13.65
N THR A 439 22.50 -43.24 14.16
CA THR A 439 23.09 -43.82 15.37
C THR A 439 22.49 -43.29 16.67
N VAL A 440 21.66 -42.24 16.60
CA VAL A 440 20.98 -41.66 17.76
C VAL A 440 19.96 -42.68 18.29
N GLY A 441 20.21 -43.23 19.47
CA GLY A 441 19.33 -44.21 20.13
C GLY A 441 19.74 -45.67 19.95
N GLU A 442 20.73 -45.99 19.11
CA GLU A 442 21.29 -47.36 19.03
C GLU A 442 22.18 -47.68 20.25
N GLY A 443 22.72 -46.64 20.91
CA GLY A 443 23.53 -46.73 22.12
C GLY A 443 22.73 -46.68 23.42
N GLY A 444 21.55 -47.31 23.48
CA GLY A 444 20.81 -47.45 24.74
C GLY A 444 21.67 -48.12 25.84
N PRO A 445 21.61 -47.66 27.10
CA PRO A 445 22.24 -48.36 28.21
C PRO A 445 21.68 -49.77 28.44
#